data_AF-A0A225D1P5-F1
#
_entry.id   AF-A0A225D1P5-F1
#
_cell.length_a   1.000
_cell.length_b   1.000
_cell.length_c   1.000
_cell.angle_alpha   90.00
_cell.angle_beta   90.00
_cell.angle_gamma   90.00
#
_symmetry.space_group_name_H-M   'P 1'
#
loop_
_entity.id
_entity.type
_entity.pdbx_description
1 polymer ?
#
loop_
_entity_poly.entity_id
_entity_poly.type
_entity_poly.pdbx_seq_one_letter_code
_entity_poly.pdbx_strand_id
1 'polypeptide(L)'
;MGGDDPQPLVHQVHEIPVVRPHVTAYHQHRLTCTQCGTTTAPPLPDDAVYGPRGACGCVKTAVTCRELTAVETCLWTFTRVTGVEPTNNAAERALRHAVCGRKTRHGTASEKGSRFVERILTEVASCRQQERNVPAFLTDAIQAARTGAQPPSLIPQGV
;
A
#
# COMPACT_ATOMS: atom_id res chain seq x y z
N MET A 1 17.19 -30.58 -36.40
CA MET A 1 16.42 -29.32 -36.37
C MET A 1 17.33 -28.25 -35.80
N GLY A 2 17.97 -27.46 -36.66
CA GLY A 2 18.74 -26.28 -36.24
C GLY A 2 17.88 -25.06 -36.50
N GLY A 3 17.52 -24.33 -35.44
CA GLY A 3 16.78 -23.07 -35.54
C GLY A 3 17.76 -21.93 -35.33
N ASP A 4 17.99 -21.14 -36.37
CA ASP A 4 18.69 -19.87 -36.27
C ASP A 4 17.62 -18.80 -36.03
N ASP A 5 17.58 -18.23 -34.82
CA ASP A 5 16.67 -17.15 -34.45
C ASP A 5 17.48 -15.86 -34.29
N PRO A 6 17.60 -15.05 -35.34
CA PRO A 6 18.40 -13.82 -35.32
C PRO A 6 17.76 -12.71 -34.47
N GLN A 7 16.53 -12.89 -33.97
CA GLN A 7 15.82 -11.89 -33.18
C GLN A 7 15.13 -12.53 -31.96
N PRO A 8 15.90 -13.08 -31.01
CA PRO A 8 15.33 -13.69 -29.84
C PRO A 8 14.59 -12.65 -29.00
N LEU A 9 13.45 -13.03 -28.44
CA LEU A 9 12.77 -12.19 -27.45
C LEU A 9 13.60 -12.14 -26.16
N VAL A 10 14.03 -10.94 -25.78
CA VAL A 10 14.79 -10.71 -24.54
C VAL A 10 13.83 -10.27 -23.44
N HIS A 11 13.81 -11.00 -22.34
CA HIS A 11 13.11 -10.61 -21.10
C HIS A 11 14.15 -10.34 -20.01
N GLN A 12 14.20 -9.10 -19.52
CA GLN A 12 15.13 -8.71 -18.45
C GLN A 12 14.42 -8.73 -17.10
N VAL A 13 15.02 -9.43 -16.14
CA VAL A 13 14.64 -9.41 -14.73
C VAL A 13 15.76 -8.71 -13.97
N HIS A 14 15.44 -7.62 -13.28
CA HIS A 14 16.38 -6.90 -12.41
C HIS A 14 16.03 -7.21 -10.95
N GLU A 15 16.78 -8.10 -10.33
CA GLU A 15 16.69 -8.32 -8.89
C GLU A 15 17.44 -7.20 -8.16
N ILE A 16 16.78 -6.56 -7.20
CA ILE A 16 17.43 -5.57 -6.33
C ILE A 16 18.26 -6.34 -5.30
N PRO A 17 19.58 -6.12 -5.22
CA PRO A 17 20.42 -6.83 -4.26
C PRO A 17 20.06 -6.43 -2.82
N VAL A 18 20.42 -7.29 -1.86
CA VAL A 18 20.22 -7.02 -0.43
C VAL A 18 20.98 -5.75 -0.02
N VAL A 19 20.24 -4.67 0.23
CA VAL A 19 20.80 -3.39 0.69
C VAL A 19 21.15 -3.51 2.17
N ARG A 20 22.45 -3.45 2.49
CA ARG A 20 22.93 -3.37 3.87
C ARG A 20 23.03 -1.89 4.28
N PRO A 21 22.42 -1.47 5.41
CA PRO A 21 22.51 -0.08 5.83
C PRO A 21 23.93 0.22 6.34
N HIS A 22 24.54 1.27 5.79
CA HIS A 22 25.76 1.85 6.35
C HIS A 22 25.35 2.91 7.39
N VAL A 23 25.70 2.68 8.66
CA VAL A 23 25.31 3.57 9.76
C VAL A 23 26.55 4.26 10.33
N THR A 24 26.60 5.59 10.24
CA THR A 24 27.59 6.43 10.92
C THR A 24 26.97 7.02 12.18
N ALA A 25 27.52 6.72 13.35
CA ALA A 25 27.05 7.25 14.63
C ALA A 25 27.89 8.47 15.06
N TYR A 26 27.24 9.63 15.21
CA TYR A 26 27.86 10.86 15.71
C TYR A 26 27.58 11.04 17.20
N HIS A 27 28.62 11.30 18.00
CA HIS A 27 28.50 11.54 19.44
C HIS A 27 28.72 13.02 19.74
N GLN A 28 27.69 13.71 20.25
CA GLN A 28 27.81 15.09 20.71
C GLN A 28 27.97 15.14 22.23
N HIS A 29 29.13 15.59 22.68
CA HIS A 29 29.37 15.85 24.09
C HIS A 29 28.86 17.24 24.47
N ARG A 30 28.08 17.29 25.54
CA ARG A 30 27.44 18.51 26.06
C ARG A 30 27.96 18.79 27.46
N LEU A 31 28.43 20.01 27.70
CA LEU A 31 28.96 20.43 29.00
C LEU A 31 28.18 21.65 29.51
N THR A 32 27.82 21.61 30.79
CA THR A 32 27.13 22.70 31.47
C THR A 32 28.09 23.44 32.38
N CYS A 33 28.22 24.75 32.21
CA CYS A 33 29.03 25.57 33.11
C CYS A 33 28.40 25.60 34.50
N THR A 34 29.16 25.24 35.53
CA THR A 34 28.68 25.21 36.93
C THR A 34 28.53 26.60 37.55
N GLN A 35 29.04 27.66 36.91
CA GLN A 35 28.92 29.03 37.41
C GLN A 35 27.74 29.81 36.80
N CYS A 36 27.49 29.68 35.50
CA CYS A 36 26.41 30.43 34.82
C CYS A 36 25.27 29.56 34.30
N GLY A 37 25.39 28.23 34.36
CA GLY A 37 24.37 27.28 33.88
C GLY A 37 24.26 27.16 32.36
N THR A 38 25.01 27.95 31.59
CA THR A 38 25.01 27.86 30.13
C THR A 38 25.59 26.51 29.69
N THR A 39 24.88 25.85 28.78
CA THR A 39 25.28 24.56 28.26
C THR A 39 25.79 24.68 26.83
N THR A 40 27.03 24.26 26.58
CA THR A 40 27.65 24.29 25.25
C THR A 40 27.67 22.90 24.63
N ALA A 41 27.45 22.85 23.32
CA ALA A 41 27.61 21.65 22.50
C ALA A 41 28.17 22.07 21.12
N PRO A 42 29.08 21.28 20.54
CA PRO A 42 29.58 21.56 19.20
C PRO A 42 28.49 21.32 18.14
N PRO A 43 28.51 22.03 17.01
CA PRO A 43 27.60 21.77 15.91
C PRO A 43 27.81 20.36 15.37
N LEU A 44 26.76 19.78 14.77
CA LEU A 44 26.91 18.52 14.03
C LEU A 44 27.79 18.76 12.78
N PRO A 45 28.57 17.77 12.36
CA PRO A 45 29.23 17.80 11.05
C PRO A 45 28.23 18.04 9.91
N ASP A 46 28.67 18.73 8.86
CA ASP A 46 27.81 19.07 7.70
C ASP A 46 27.26 17.82 6.98
N ASP A 47 27.93 16.69 7.10
CA ASP A 47 27.55 15.38 6.57
C ASP A 47 26.71 14.53 7.54
N ALA A 48 26.53 14.97 8.79
CA ALA A 48 25.66 14.33 9.79
C ALA A 48 24.17 14.62 9.56
N VAL A 49 23.79 15.02 8.34
CA VAL A 49 22.42 15.28 7.93
C VAL A 49 21.63 13.97 7.98
N TYR A 50 20.92 13.73 9.09
CA TYR A 50 19.84 12.75 9.16
C TYR A 50 18.68 13.23 8.30
N GLY A 51 18.82 13.01 6.99
CA GLY A 51 17.89 13.42 5.95
C GLY A 51 17.69 14.94 5.89
N PRO A 52 17.15 15.47 4.79
CA PRO A 52 16.49 16.75 4.87
C PRO A 52 15.31 16.54 5.82
N ARG A 53 15.43 16.89 7.09
CA ARG A 53 14.30 17.53 7.76
C ARG A 53 14.06 18.78 6.93
N GLY A 54 13.23 18.61 5.90
CA GLY A 54 13.06 19.58 4.85
C GLY A 54 12.63 20.89 5.48
N ALA A 55 13.55 21.82 5.64
CA ALA A 55 13.24 23.23 5.78
C ALA A 55 12.77 23.80 4.44
N CYS A 56 12.15 22.97 3.56
CA CYS A 56 11.34 23.48 2.49
C CYS A 56 10.11 24.09 3.16
N GLY A 57 10.05 25.43 3.21
CA GLY A 57 8.84 26.16 3.61
C GLY A 57 7.64 25.92 2.68
N CYS A 58 7.77 25.03 1.69
CA CYS A 58 6.70 24.69 0.78
C CYS A 58 5.60 23.90 1.50
N VAL A 59 4.41 24.51 1.52
CA VAL A 59 3.21 23.95 2.16
C VAL A 59 2.90 22.53 1.67
N LYS A 60 3.11 22.26 0.37
CA LYS A 60 2.84 20.94 -0.24
C LYS A 60 3.69 19.84 0.39
N THR A 61 5.01 20.04 0.51
CA THR A 61 5.89 19.05 1.14
C THR A 61 5.58 18.89 2.62
N ALA A 62 5.30 19.99 3.33
CA ALA A 62 4.89 19.89 4.74
C ALA A 62 3.60 19.07 4.92
N VAL A 63 2.64 19.18 3.99
CA VAL A 63 1.43 18.34 3.97
C VAL A 63 1.78 16.89 3.67
N THR A 64 2.54 16.62 2.61
CA THR A 64 2.94 15.25 2.25
C THR A 64 3.70 14.57 3.39
N CYS A 65 4.64 15.25 4.05
CA CYS A 65 5.35 14.70 5.20
C CYS A 65 4.39 14.35 6.35
N ARG A 66 3.41 15.23 6.67
CA ARG A 66 2.40 14.92 7.68
C ARG A 66 1.56 13.70 7.31
N GLU A 67 1.14 13.59 6.04
CA GLU A 67 0.37 12.43 5.55
C GLU A 67 1.18 11.14 5.65
N LEU A 68 2.46 11.16 5.25
CA LEU A 68 3.36 10.02 5.35
C LEU A 68 3.58 9.57 6.80
N THR A 69 3.81 10.52 7.71
CA THR A 69 3.94 10.22 9.14
C THR A 69 2.63 9.64 9.71
N ALA A 70 1.47 10.13 9.28
CA ALA A 70 0.18 9.62 9.75
C ALA A 70 -0.06 8.16 9.36
N VAL A 71 0.52 7.68 8.26
CA VAL A 71 0.37 6.29 7.79
C VAL A 71 1.64 5.44 7.97
N GLU A 72 2.64 5.95 8.70
CA GLU A 72 3.96 5.33 8.84
C GLU A 72 3.88 3.86 9.29
N THR A 73 2.99 3.57 10.24
CA THR A 73 2.79 2.20 10.75
C THR A 73 2.38 1.24 9.62
N CYS A 74 1.60 1.69 8.65
CA CYS A 74 1.10 0.85 7.55
C CYS A 74 2.14 0.69 6.42
N LEU A 75 3.01 1.68 6.19
CA LEU A 75 4.01 1.67 5.11
C LEU A 75 4.95 0.46 5.16
N TRP A 76 5.26 0.00 6.38
CA TRP A 76 6.23 -1.07 6.61
C TRP A 76 5.59 -2.41 6.97
N THR A 77 4.29 -2.60 6.74
CA THR A 77 3.58 -3.83 7.13
C THR A 77 4.21 -5.10 6.54
N PHE A 78 4.70 -5.04 5.30
CA PHE A 78 5.39 -6.14 4.62
C PHE A 78 6.66 -6.63 5.34
N THR A 79 7.29 -5.77 6.15
CA THR A 79 8.48 -6.14 6.92
C THR A 79 8.16 -7.01 8.14
N ARG A 80 6.90 -6.99 8.59
CA ARG A 80 6.44 -7.67 9.82
C ARG A 80 5.45 -8.80 9.56
N VAL A 81 4.74 -8.77 8.44
CA VAL A 81 3.71 -9.75 8.09
C VAL A 81 4.09 -10.47 6.80
N THR A 82 4.39 -11.77 6.92
CA THR A 82 4.70 -12.63 5.77
C THR A 82 3.52 -12.69 4.80
N GLY A 83 3.79 -12.61 3.50
CA GLY A 83 2.77 -12.67 2.45
C GLY A 83 2.13 -11.32 2.09
N VAL A 84 2.47 -10.24 2.79
CA VAL A 84 2.08 -8.88 2.39
C VAL A 84 3.15 -8.31 1.45
N GLU A 85 2.74 -7.93 0.25
CA GLU A 85 3.61 -7.29 -0.74
C GLU A 85 4.07 -5.88 -0.30
N PRO A 86 5.27 -5.41 -0.68
CA PRO A 86 5.74 -4.05 -0.41
C PRO A 86 5.07 -2.99 -1.30
N THR A 87 3.90 -3.30 -1.89
CA THR A 87 3.19 -2.43 -2.84
C THR A 87 1.71 -2.37 -2.54
N ASN A 88 1.06 -1.26 -2.89
CA ASN A 88 -0.39 -1.08 -2.73
C ASN A 88 -1.22 -1.70 -3.87
N ASN A 89 -0.59 -2.45 -4.79
CA ASN A 89 -1.22 -2.90 -6.03
C ASN A 89 -2.50 -3.71 -5.80
N ALA A 90 -2.54 -4.54 -4.75
CA ALA A 90 -3.72 -5.34 -4.43
C ALA A 90 -4.93 -4.47 -4.06
N ALA A 91 -4.74 -3.46 -3.20
CA ALA A 91 -5.81 -2.57 -2.79
C ALA A 91 -6.22 -1.64 -3.95
N GLU A 92 -5.26 -1.12 -4.72
CA GLU A 92 -5.56 -0.31 -5.91
C GLU A 92 -6.39 -1.07 -6.94
N ARG A 93 -6.01 -2.33 -7.24
CA ARG A 93 -6.80 -3.17 -8.16
C ARG A 93 -8.21 -3.42 -7.65
N ALA A 94 -8.39 -3.65 -6.34
CA ALA A 94 -9.71 -3.84 -5.74
C ALA A 94 -10.57 -2.57 -5.83
N LEU A 95 -10.00 -1.39 -5.58
CA LEU A 95 -10.72 -0.12 -5.55
C LEU A 95 -10.89 0.55 -6.92
N ARG A 96 -10.10 0.17 -7.92
CA ARG A 96 -10.05 0.85 -9.23
C ARG A 96 -11.42 1.01 -9.88
N HIS A 97 -12.26 -0.03 -9.85
CA HIS A 97 -13.60 0.03 -10.45
C HIS A 97 -14.49 1.06 -9.75
N ALA A 98 -14.46 1.11 -8.40
CA ALA A 98 -15.19 2.12 -7.63
C ALA A 98 -14.70 3.54 -7.94
N VAL A 99 -13.37 3.74 -7.98
CA VAL A 99 -12.75 5.05 -8.21
C VAL A 99 -13.04 5.55 -9.62
N CYS A 100 -12.87 4.70 -10.64
CA CYS A 100 -13.20 5.04 -12.02
C CYS A 100 -14.69 5.38 -12.16
N GLY A 101 -15.58 4.60 -11.55
CA GLY A 101 -17.03 4.86 -11.54
C GLY A 101 -17.37 6.20 -10.90
N ARG A 102 -16.81 6.51 -9.73
CA ARG A 102 -16.98 7.81 -9.05
C ARG A 102 -16.50 8.97 -9.93
N LYS A 103 -15.32 8.87 -10.53
CA LYS A 103 -14.74 9.96 -11.33
C LYS A 103 -15.49 10.22 -12.64
N THR A 104 -15.93 9.15 -13.31
CA THR A 104 -16.53 9.28 -14.65
C THR A 104 -18.05 9.44 -14.61
N ARG A 105 -18.71 8.88 -13.59
CA ARG A 105 -20.18 8.81 -13.50
C ARG A 105 -20.73 9.37 -12.18
N HIS A 106 -19.91 10.04 -11.39
CA HIS A 106 -20.26 10.61 -10.07
C HIS A 106 -20.74 9.62 -9.00
N GLY A 107 -20.78 8.31 -9.30
CA GLY A 107 -21.20 7.28 -8.35
C GLY A 107 -22.72 7.16 -8.23
N THR A 108 -23.21 6.85 -7.02
CA THR A 108 -24.62 6.63 -6.70
C THR A 108 -25.19 7.77 -5.86
N ALA A 109 -26.42 8.20 -6.14
CA ALA A 109 -27.09 9.28 -5.44
C ALA A 109 -28.06 8.81 -4.34
N SER A 110 -28.12 7.51 -4.05
CA SER A 110 -28.99 6.93 -3.03
C SER A 110 -28.24 5.91 -2.19
N GLU A 111 -28.63 5.78 -0.92
CA GLU A 111 -28.07 4.78 -0.01
C GLU A 111 -28.25 3.36 -0.55
N LYS A 112 -29.46 3.05 -1.07
CA LYS A 112 -29.75 1.74 -1.68
C LYS A 112 -28.83 1.46 -2.88
N GLY A 113 -28.57 2.46 -3.71
CA GLY A 113 -27.64 2.35 -4.83
C GLY A 113 -26.21 2.12 -4.35
N SER A 114 -25.75 2.88 -3.35
CA SER A 114 -24.42 2.72 -2.76
C SER A 114 -24.22 1.32 -2.18
N ARG A 115 -25.21 0.80 -1.45
CA ARG A 115 -25.19 -0.58 -0.91
C ARG A 115 -25.13 -1.64 -1.99
N PHE A 116 -25.86 -1.45 -3.09
CA PHE A 116 -25.80 -2.38 -4.23
C PHE A 116 -24.40 -2.38 -4.85
N VAL A 117 -23.85 -1.21 -5.16
CA VAL A 117 -22.51 -1.09 -5.78
C VAL A 117 -21.42 -1.62 -4.85
N GLU A 118 -21.47 -1.29 -3.56
CA GLU A 118 -20.56 -1.79 -2.52
C GLU A 118 -20.51 -3.32 -2.51
N ARG A 119 -21.68 -3.98 -2.49
CA ARG A 119 -21.77 -5.45 -2.46
C ARG A 119 -21.25 -6.10 -3.73
N ILE A 120 -21.68 -5.62 -4.89
CA ILE A 120 -21.23 -6.18 -6.18
C ILE A 120 -19.72 -6.02 -6.36
N LEU A 121 -19.15 -4.86 -6.03
CA LEU A 121 -17.71 -4.65 -6.14
C LEU A 121 -16.93 -5.52 -5.15
N THR A 122 -17.47 -5.73 -3.94
CA THR A 122 -16.87 -6.63 -2.95
C THR A 122 -16.86 -8.07 -3.43
N GLU A 123 -17.99 -8.57 -3.95
CA GLU A 123 -18.11 -9.91 -4.51
C GLU A 123 -17.18 -10.12 -5.70
N VAL A 124 -17.14 -9.18 -6.64
CA VAL A 124 -16.25 -9.22 -7.80
C VAL A 124 -14.78 -9.24 -7.38
N ALA A 125 -14.37 -8.34 -6.48
CA ALA A 125 -12.98 -8.26 -6.03
C ALA A 125 -12.56 -9.54 -5.30
N SER A 126 -13.40 -10.04 -4.37
CA SER A 126 -13.12 -11.25 -3.59
C SER A 126 -13.08 -12.49 -4.48
N CYS A 127 -14.06 -12.69 -5.36
CA CYS A 127 -14.07 -13.83 -6.26
C CYS A 127 -12.86 -13.84 -7.20
N ARG A 128 -12.45 -12.67 -7.73
CA ARG A 128 -11.24 -12.59 -8.57
C ARG A 128 -9.97 -12.91 -7.80
N GLN A 129 -9.84 -12.45 -6.57
CA GLN A 129 -8.71 -12.78 -5.70
C GLN A 129 -8.65 -14.27 -5.34
N GLN A 130 -9.82 -14.92 -5.27
CA GLN A 130 -9.97 -16.35 -4.97
C GLN A 130 -10.00 -17.23 -6.22
N GLU A 131 -9.77 -16.66 -7.41
CA GLU A 131 -9.84 -17.38 -8.69
C GLU A 131 -11.19 -18.07 -8.96
N ARG A 132 -12.28 -17.49 -8.44
CA ARG A 132 -13.66 -17.99 -8.60
C ARG A 132 -14.39 -17.32 -9.75
N ASN A 133 -15.26 -18.08 -10.40
CA ASN A 133 -16.13 -17.57 -11.46
C ASN A 133 -17.20 -16.62 -10.87
N VAL A 134 -17.08 -15.33 -11.18
CA VAL A 134 -17.97 -14.28 -10.65
C VAL A 134 -19.45 -14.48 -11.05
N PRO A 135 -19.80 -14.68 -12.34
CA PRO A 135 -21.19 -14.95 -12.72
C PRO A 135 -21.81 -16.17 -12.03
N ALA A 136 -21.04 -17.25 -11.87
CA ALA A 136 -21.52 -18.46 -11.18
C ALA A 136 -21.83 -18.15 -9.71
N PHE A 137 -20.92 -17.47 -9.00
CA PHE A 137 -21.13 -17.07 -7.62
C PHE A 137 -22.39 -16.21 -7.43
N LEU A 138 -22.58 -15.20 -8.30
CA LEU A 138 -23.77 -14.35 -8.28
C LEU A 138 -25.05 -15.14 -8.55
N THR A 139 -24.98 -16.09 -9.49
CA THR A 139 -26.11 -16.97 -9.80
C THR A 139 -26.50 -17.79 -8.59
N ASP A 140 -25.52 -18.44 -7.94
CA ASP A 140 -25.74 -19.25 -6.74
C ASP A 140 -26.30 -18.41 -5.58
N ALA A 141 -25.77 -17.20 -5.38
CA ALA A 141 -26.25 -16.29 -4.35
C ALA A 141 -27.72 -15.87 -4.57
N ILE A 142 -28.09 -15.54 -5.81
CA ILE A 142 -29.47 -15.18 -6.16
C ILE A 142 -30.39 -16.40 -6.03
N GLN A 143 -29.97 -17.58 -6.46
CA GLN A 143 -30.76 -18.81 -6.35
C GLN A 143 -31.00 -19.17 -4.88
N ALA A 144 -29.96 -19.10 -4.03
CA ALA A 144 -30.10 -19.32 -2.60
C ALA A 144 -31.09 -18.35 -1.96
N ALA A 145 -31.02 -17.05 -2.30
CA ALA A 145 -31.95 -16.04 -1.81
C ALA A 145 -33.41 -16.30 -2.24
N ARG A 146 -33.63 -16.84 -3.44
CA ARG A 146 -34.98 -17.15 -3.97
C ARG A 146 -35.57 -18.43 -3.39
N THR A 147 -34.74 -19.41 -3.08
CA THR A 147 -35.15 -20.74 -2.61
C THR A 147 -35.12 -20.89 -1.09
N GLY A 148 -34.54 -19.91 -0.39
CA GLY A 148 -34.32 -19.99 1.07
C GLY A 148 -33.16 -20.92 1.46
N ALA A 149 -32.33 -21.34 0.49
CA ALA A 149 -31.15 -22.15 0.76
C ALA A 149 -30.01 -21.31 1.36
N GLN A 150 -28.97 -21.97 1.87
CA GLN A 150 -27.80 -21.30 2.42
C GLN A 150 -27.00 -20.60 1.29
N PRO A 151 -26.68 -19.29 1.41
CA PRO A 151 -25.93 -18.58 0.39
C PRO A 151 -24.45 -18.98 0.35
N PRO A 152 -23.79 -18.90 -0.82
CA PRO A 152 -22.37 -19.19 -0.93
C PRO A 152 -21.54 -18.15 -0.15
N SER A 153 -20.48 -18.60 0.53
CA SER A 153 -19.61 -17.73 1.32
C SER A 153 -18.54 -17.05 0.44
N LEU A 154 -18.26 -15.78 0.73
CA LEU A 154 -17.07 -15.08 0.23
C LEU A 154 -15.85 -15.30 1.12
N ILE A 155 -16.03 -15.73 2.37
CA ILE A 155 -14.93 -16.07 3.26
C ILE A 155 -14.47 -17.48 2.87
N PRO A 156 -13.21 -17.67 2.46
CA PRO A 156 -12.67 -19.01 2.22
C PRO A 156 -12.78 -19.83 3.50
N GLN A 157 -13.41 -21.01 3.42
CA GLN A 157 -13.36 -21.97 4.51
C GLN A 157 -11.98 -22.61 4.43
N GLY A 158 -11.11 -22.25 5.39
CA GLY A 158 -9.65 -22.37 5.27
C GLY A 158 -9.13 -23.78 4.96
N VAL A 159 -7.94 -23.78 4.35
CA VAL A 159 -6.91 -24.81 4.50
C VAL A 159 -6.03 -24.41 5.67
#